data_AF-A0ABC8V4X4-F1
#
_entry.id   AF-A0ABC8V4X4-F1
#
_cell.length_a   1.000
_cell.length_b   1.000
_cell.length_c   1.000
_cell.angle_alpha   90.00
_cell.angle_beta   90.00
_cell.angle_gamma   90.00
#
_symmetry.space_group_name_H-M   'P 1'
#
loop_
_entity.id
_entity.type
_entity.pdbx_description
1 polymer ?
#
loop_
_entity_poly.entity_id
_entity_poly.type
_entity_poly.pdbx_seq_one_letter_code
_entity_poly.pdbx_strand_id
1 'polypeptide(L)'
;MLELLNQLDGFDSRGDVKVIMATNRIETLDPALIRPGRIDRKIEFPLPDEKTKRRIFNIHTSRMTLAEDVNLQELIMAKDDLSGADIK
;
A
#
# COMPACT_ATOMS: atom_id res chain seq x y z
N MET A 1 8.67 -18.23 12.69
CA MET A 1 7.50 -17.31 12.85
C MET A 1 7.03 -17.22 14.30
N LEU A 2 7.04 -18.30 15.08
CA LEU A 2 6.75 -18.27 16.54
C LEU A 2 7.69 -17.34 17.34
N GLU A 3 8.98 -17.30 17.01
CA GLU A 3 9.96 -16.40 17.67
C GLU A 3 9.55 -14.92 17.61
N LEU A 4 9.09 -14.48 16.42
CA LEU A 4 8.63 -13.11 16.19
C LEU A 4 7.37 -12.80 17.01
N LEU A 5 6.45 -13.77 17.13
CA LEU A 5 5.24 -13.64 17.95
C LEU A 5 5.58 -13.49 19.43
N ASN A 6 6.54 -14.25 19.94
CA ASN A 6 6.96 -14.19 21.34
C ASN A 6 7.60 -12.83 21.68
N GLN A 7 8.39 -12.27 20.76
CA GLN A 7 8.96 -10.92 20.91
C GLN A 7 7.90 -9.82 20.77
N LEU A 8 6.83 -10.07 20.00
CA LEU A 8 5.69 -9.17 19.90
C LEU A 8 4.80 -9.23 21.15
N ASP A 9 4.55 -10.40 21.74
CA ASP A 9 3.71 -10.53 22.92
C ASP A 9 4.37 -10.04 24.21
N GLY A 10 5.71 -10.05 24.27
CA GLY A 10 6.47 -9.42 25.33
C GLY A 10 6.23 -10.04 26.71
N PHE A 11 7.15 -10.89 27.15
CA PHE A 11 7.35 -11.14 28.58
C PHE A 11 7.95 -9.92 29.32
N ASP A 12 8.47 -8.94 28.56
CA ASP A 12 9.01 -7.66 29.03
C ASP A 12 8.36 -6.49 28.27
N SER A 13 8.35 -5.30 28.89
CA SER A 13 7.77 -4.10 28.28
C SER A 13 8.46 -3.78 26.95
N ARG A 14 7.69 -3.81 25.86
CA ARG A 14 8.13 -3.25 24.58
C ARG A 14 8.57 -1.80 24.85
N GLY A 15 9.84 -1.48 24.56
CA GLY A 15 10.29 -0.09 24.47
C GLY A 15 9.52 0.69 23.38
N ASP A 16 10.03 1.84 22.95
CA ASP A 16 9.37 2.63 21.88
C ASP A 16 9.67 2.09 20.47
N VAL A 17 9.32 0.82 20.22
CA VAL A 17 9.46 0.16 18.92
C VAL A 17 8.12 0.14 18.22
N LYS A 18 8.06 0.72 17.01
CA LYS A 18 6.92 0.60 16.10
C LYS A 18 7.26 -0.41 15.00
N VAL A 19 6.28 -1.25 14.66
CA VAL A 19 6.45 -2.27 13.61
C VAL A 19 5.47 -1.98 12.48
N ILE A 20 5.99 -1.92 11.25
CA ILE A 20 5.19 -1.79 10.03
C ILE A 20 5.30 -3.11 9.27
N MET A 21 4.15 -3.67 8.89
CA MET A 21 4.07 -4.92 8.14
C MET A 21 3.24 -4.68 6.87
N ALA A 22 3.57 -5.42 5.80
CA ALA A 22 2.81 -5.40 4.55
C ALA A 22 2.50 -6.84 4.13
N THR A 23 1.28 -7.07 3.64
CA THR A 23 0.87 -8.35 3.05
C THR A 23 -0.09 -8.08 1.90
N ASN A 24 -0.01 -8.90 0.85
CA ASN A 24 -1.00 -8.92 -0.23
C ASN A 24 -2.14 -9.93 0.06
N ARG A 25 -2.02 -10.71 1.14
CA ARG A 25 -2.93 -11.80 1.50
C ARG A 25 -3.20 -11.82 3.00
N ILE A 26 -4.12 -10.97 3.45
CA ILE A 26 -4.46 -10.86 4.88
C ILE A 26 -5.16 -12.12 5.42
N GLU A 27 -5.86 -12.85 4.56
CA GLU A 27 -6.58 -14.08 4.86
C GLU A 27 -5.67 -15.27 5.20
N THR A 28 -4.42 -15.24 4.74
CA THR A 28 -3.42 -16.28 5.04
C THR A 28 -2.68 -16.08 6.36
N LEU A 29 -2.83 -14.91 6.99
CA LEU A 29 -2.17 -14.61 8.26
C LEU A 29 -2.82 -15.37 9.40
N ASP A 30 -1.99 -15.78 10.37
CA ASP A 30 -2.48 -16.36 11.63
C ASP A 30 -3.39 -15.34 12.34
N PRO A 31 -4.66 -15.70 12.65
CA PRO A 31 -5.58 -14.83 13.38
C PRO A 31 -5.03 -14.33 14.71
N ALA A 32 -4.07 -15.04 15.31
CA ALA A 32 -3.42 -14.63 16.54
C ALA A 32 -2.64 -13.30 16.35
N LEU A 33 -2.04 -13.04 15.18
CA LEU A 33 -1.34 -11.77 14.88
C LEU A 33 -2.26 -10.57 14.83
N ILE A 34 -3.52 -10.80 14.45
CA ILE A 34 -4.50 -9.78 14.11
C ILE A 34 -5.25 -9.25 15.35
N ARG A 35 -5.01 -9.84 16.52
CA ARG A 35 -5.66 -9.43 17.76
C ARG A 35 -5.12 -8.08 18.27
N PRO A 36 -5.99 -7.28 18.93
CA PRO A 36 -5.56 -6.07 19.61
C PRO A 36 -4.40 -6.34 20.59
N GLY A 37 -3.39 -5.46 20.60
CA GLY A 37 -2.16 -5.62 21.40
C GLY A 37 -0.95 -6.14 20.61
N ARG A 38 -1.14 -6.67 19.40
CA ARG A 38 -0.06 -7.05 18.48
C ARG A 38 -0.02 -6.15 17.25
N ILE A 39 -1.10 -6.16 16.47
CA ILE A 39 -1.31 -5.32 15.30
C ILE A 39 -2.60 -4.52 15.51
N ASP A 40 -2.44 -3.26 15.91
CA ASP A 40 -3.58 -2.41 16.28
C ASP A 40 -4.22 -1.71 15.09
N ARG A 41 -3.45 -1.50 14.01
CA ARG A 41 -3.90 -0.75 12.83
C ARG A 41 -3.81 -1.61 11.58
N LYS A 42 -4.92 -1.67 10.86
CA LYS A 42 -5.04 -2.27 9.53
C LYS A 42 -5.29 -1.14 8.55
N ILE A 43 -4.40 -1.00 7.57
CA ILE A 43 -4.52 0.01 6.51
C ILE A 43 -4.66 -0.77 5.21
N GLU A 44 -5.83 -0.65 4.60
CA GLU A 44 -6.11 -1.26 3.31
C GLU A 44 -5.63 -0.33 2.18
N PHE A 45 -5.01 -0.93 1.17
CA PHE A 45 -4.54 -0.24 -0.02
C PHE A 45 -5.38 -0.71 -1.22
N PRO A 46 -6.48 -0.01 -1.55
CA PRO A 46 -7.26 -0.34 -2.74
C PRO A 46 -6.52 0.10 -4.00
N LEU A 47 -7.04 -0.34 -5.16
CA LEU A 47 -6.63 0.21 -6.44
C LEU A 47 -6.89 1.73 -6.50
N PRO A 48 -6.04 2.49 -7.20
CA PRO A 48 -6.17 3.95 -7.25
C PRO A 48 -7.46 4.37 -7.96
N ASP A 49 -8.17 5.32 -7.34
CA ASP A 49 -9.29 6.01 -7.99
C ASP A 49 -8.80 6.95 -9.11
N GLU A 50 -9.71 7.50 -9.90
CA GLU A 50 -9.38 8.39 -11.02
C GLU A 50 -8.51 9.58 -10.59
N LYS A 51 -8.80 10.15 -9.42
CA LYS A 51 -8.06 11.29 -8.86
C LYS A 51 -6.64 10.89 -8.46
N THR A 52 -6.46 9.70 -7.90
CA THR A 52 -5.16 9.14 -7.51
C THR A 52 -4.37 8.74 -8.74
N LYS A 53 -4.99 8.09 -9.73
CA LYS A 53 -4.37 7.79 -11.04
C LYS A 53 -3.82 9.07 -11.66
N ARG A 54 -4.62 10.15 -11.73
CA ARG A 54 -4.17 11.47 -12.21
C ARG A 54 -2.93 11.98 -11.47
N ARG A 55 -2.93 11.85 -10.14
CA ARG A 55 -1.79 12.27 -9.30
C ARG A 55 -0.53 11.48 -9.65
N ILE A 56 -0.66 10.16 -9.81
CA ILE A 56 0.44 9.24 -10.14
C ILE A 56 0.98 9.57 -11.54
N PHE A 57 0.11 9.68 -12.54
CA PHE A 57 0.48 10.10 -13.90
C PHE A 57 1.24 11.43 -13.88
N ASN A 58 0.71 12.46 -13.21
CA ASN A 58 1.36 13.77 -13.11
C ASN A 58 2.74 13.70 -12.46
N ILE A 59 2.94 12.84 -11.45
CA ILE A 59 4.25 12.68 -10.79
C ILE A 59 5.25 12.07 -11.78
N HIS A 60 4.87 11.00 -12.48
CA HIS A 60 5.77 10.30 -13.40
C HIS A 60 6.04 11.10 -14.68
N THR A 61 5.05 11.85 -15.19
CA THR A 61 5.20 12.68 -16.38
C THR A 61 5.80 14.05 -16.10
N SER A 62 5.89 14.49 -14.84
CA SER A 62 6.44 15.81 -14.48
C SER A 62 7.88 16.08 -14.96
N ARG A 63 8.65 15.03 -15.22
CA ARG A 63 10.05 15.12 -15.70
C ARG A 63 10.20 14.75 -17.17
N MET A 64 9.09 14.50 -17.87
CA MET A 64 9.09 14.09 -19.27
C MET A 64 8.76 15.27 -20.17
N THR A 65 9.33 15.29 -21.38
CA THR A 65 8.88 16.19 -22.44
C THR A 65 7.67 15.55 -23.10
N LEU A 66 6.48 15.98 -22.72
CA LEU A 66 5.23 15.56 -23.35
C LEU A 66 5.00 16.40 -24.62
N ALA A 67 4.56 15.75 -25.70
CA ALA A 67 4.08 16.43 -26.89
C ALA A 67 2.66 16.98 -26.67
N GLU A 68 2.27 17.99 -27.46
CA GLU A 68 0.97 18.70 -27.29
C GLU A 68 -0.25 17.82 -27.57
N ASP A 69 -0.08 16.72 -28.29
CA ASP A 69 -1.10 15.72 -28.60
C ASP A 69 -1.31 14.68 -27.50
N VAL A 70 -0.48 14.69 -26.45
CA VAL A 70 -0.59 13.72 -25.35
C VAL A 70 -1.67 14.14 -24.34
N ASN A 71 -2.80 13.44 -24.36
CA ASN A 71 -3.89 13.66 -23.41
C ASN A 71 -3.89 12.62 -22.28
N LEU A 72 -3.33 12.99 -21.12
CA LEU A 72 -3.31 12.11 -19.93
C LEU A 72 -4.71 11.75 -19.43
N GLN A 73 -5.74 12.54 -19.73
CA GLN A 73 -7.11 12.24 -19.31
C GLN A 73 -7.65 10.95 -19.94
N GLU A 74 -7.35 10.73 -21.21
CA GLU A 74 -7.83 9.55 -21.92
C GLU A 74 -7.25 8.27 -21.30
N LEU A 75 -5.98 8.33 -20.88
CA LEU A 75 -5.30 7.23 -20.19
C LEU A 75 -5.85 6.99 -18.78
N ILE A 76 -6.25 8.05 -18.07
CA ILE A 76 -6.83 7.96 -16.72
C ILE A 76 -8.24 7.39 -16.76
N MET A 77 -9.04 7.76 -17.77
CA MET A 77 -10.43 7.30 -17.96
C MET A 77 -10.52 5.91 -18.61
N ALA A 78 -9.40 5.36 -19.09
CA ALA A 78 -9.35 3.99 -19.57
C ALA A 78 -9.84 3.03 -18.47
N LYS A 79 -10.67 2.06 -18.86
CA LYS A 79 -11.38 1.15 -17.94
C LYS A 79 -10.48 0.13 -17.23
N ASP A 80 -9.17 0.20 -17.44
CA ASP A 80 -8.25 -0.77 -16.88
C ASP A 80 -7.97 -0.49 -15.41
N ASP A 81 -7.98 -1.56 -14.62
CA ASP A 81 -7.59 -1.62 -13.22
C ASP A 81 -6.07 -1.48 -13.08
N LEU A 82 -5.58 -0.27 -13.39
CA LEU A 82 -4.17 0.07 -13.33
C LEU A 82 -3.72 0.21 -11.87
N SER A 83 -2.72 -0.54 -11.47
CA SER A 83 -1.98 -0.29 -10.23
C SER A 83 -1.01 0.89 -10.42
N GLY A 84 -0.51 1.44 -9.32
CA GLY A 84 0.54 2.46 -9.39
C GLY A 84 1.84 1.96 -10.04
N ALA A 85 2.08 0.64 -10.05
CA ALA A 85 3.22 0.05 -10.74
C ALA A 85 3.03 0.02 -12.27
N ASP A 86 1.79 -0.16 -12.75
CA ASP A 86 1.48 -0.17 -14.18
C ASP A 86 1.57 1.22 -14.81
N ILE A 87 1.38 2.28 -14.00
CA ILE A 87 1.42 3.68 -14.44
C ILE A 87 2.87 4.21 -14.55
N LYS A 88 3.82 3.58 -13.86
CA LYS A 88 5.22 4.03 -13.80
C LYS A 88 6.00 3.65 -15.06
#